data_AF-A0A3M0YWE9-F1
#
_entry.id   AF-A0A3M0YWE9-F1
#
_cell.length_a   1.000
_cell.length_b   1.000
_cell.length_c   1.000
_cell.angle_alpha   90.00
_cell.angle_beta   90.00
_cell.angle_gamma   90.00
#
_symmetry.space_group_name_H-M   'P 1'
#
loop_
_entity.id
_entity.type
_entity.pdbx_description
1 polymer ?
#
loop_
_entity_poly.entity_id
_entity_poly.type
_entity_poly.pdbx_seq_one_letter_code
_entity_poly.pdbx_strand_id
1 'polypeptide(L)'
;MSKKIPFAEALDALNPEPAVRNMFQHFIRICEIARPSGGEAGIRNHITRIAQQHQWPIFSDTIGNLLVRVPGRGAHREAPPILLQAHLDMVCERTPEAPTDPARDGVKPLVMGDWIVTEGTT
;
A
#
# COMPACT_ATOMS: atom_id res chain seq x y z
N MET A 1 -16.55 -8.53 -22.59
CA MET A 1 -15.95 -7.78 -21.47
C MET A 1 -14.75 -8.56 -20.98
N SER A 2 -13.59 -7.91 -20.82
CA SER A 2 -12.40 -8.58 -20.29
C SER A 2 -12.68 -9.11 -18.88
N LYS A 3 -12.31 -10.37 -18.63
CA LYS A 3 -12.48 -11.01 -17.32
C LYS A 3 -11.66 -10.22 -16.29
N LYS A 4 -12.31 -9.80 -15.21
CA LYS A 4 -11.63 -9.22 -14.04
C LYS A 4 -11.35 -10.32 -13.03
N ILE A 5 -10.14 -10.36 -12.50
CA ILE A 5 -9.69 -11.39 -11.55
C ILE A 5 -9.13 -10.68 -10.32
N PRO A 6 -9.42 -11.13 -9.09
CA PRO A 6 -8.78 -10.58 -7.89
C PRO A 6 -7.26 -10.56 -8.03
N PHE A 7 -6.62 -9.43 -7.71
CA PHE A 7 -5.19 -9.29 -7.95
C PHE A 7 -4.34 -10.26 -7.12
N ALA A 8 -4.78 -10.62 -5.91
CA ALA A 8 -4.12 -11.64 -5.10
C ALA A 8 -4.04 -13.00 -5.82
N GLU A 9 -5.14 -13.44 -6.46
CA GLU A 9 -5.17 -14.69 -7.24
C GLU A 9 -4.29 -14.60 -8.48
N ALA A 10 -4.32 -13.46 -9.18
CA ALA A 10 -3.50 -13.22 -10.35
C ALA A 10 -2.00 -13.19 -10.01
N LEU A 11 -1.62 -12.61 -8.87
CA LEU A 11 -0.23 -12.53 -8.42
C LEU A 11 0.39 -13.92 -8.22
N ASP A 12 -0.39 -14.88 -7.71
CA ASP A 12 0.06 -16.26 -7.58
C ASP A 12 0.31 -16.92 -8.94
N ALA A 13 -0.60 -16.73 -9.90
CA ALA A 13 -0.46 -17.25 -11.25
C ALA A 13 0.72 -16.61 -12.03
N LEU A 14 0.96 -15.31 -11.84
CA LEU A 14 2.07 -14.59 -12.48
C LEU A 14 3.45 -15.05 -12.02
N ASN A 15 3.53 -15.66 -10.83
CA ASN A 15 4.76 -16.13 -10.20
C ASN A 15 5.98 -15.18 -10.35
N PRO A 16 5.86 -13.90 -9.93
CA PRO A 16 6.95 -12.95 -10.11
C PRO A 16 8.11 -13.25 -9.15
N GLU A 17 9.26 -12.63 -9.42
CA GLU A 17 10.41 -12.71 -8.52
C GLU A 17 10.04 -12.31 -7.07
N PRO A 18 10.70 -12.91 -6.05
CA PRO A 18 10.32 -12.72 -4.65
C PRO A 18 10.20 -11.25 -4.20
N ALA A 19 11.10 -10.38 -4.67
CA ALA A 19 11.06 -8.95 -4.32
C ALA A 19 9.81 -8.25 -4.89
N VAL A 20 9.46 -8.55 -6.14
CA VAL A 20 8.27 -8.03 -6.81
C VAL A 20 7.01 -8.57 -6.15
N ARG A 21 6.99 -9.86 -5.80
CA ARG A 21 5.90 -10.48 -5.04
C ARG A 21 5.68 -9.76 -3.70
N ASN A 22 6.74 -9.52 -2.95
CA ASN A 22 6.67 -8.84 -1.65
C ASN A 22 6.14 -7.40 -1.78
N MET A 23 6.63 -6.65 -2.78
CA MET A 23 6.12 -5.30 -3.08
C MET A 23 4.61 -5.33 -3.34
N PHE A 24 4.12 -6.25 -4.18
CA PHE A 24 2.69 -6.34 -4.46
C PHE A 24 1.85 -6.83 -3.28
N GLN A 25 2.39 -7.67 -2.40
CA GLN A 25 1.73 -8.03 -1.15
C GLN A 25 1.53 -6.81 -0.24
N HIS A 26 2.53 -5.93 -0.15
CA HIS A 26 2.37 -4.65 0.54
C HIS A 26 1.32 -3.76 -0.13
N PHE A 27 1.34 -3.66 -1.47
CA PHE A 27 0.34 -2.90 -2.22
C PHE A 27 -1.08 -3.39 -1.95
N ILE A 28 -1.33 -4.70 -2.04
CA ILE A 28 -2.64 -5.31 -1.72
C ILE A 28 -3.05 -4.97 -0.29
N ARG A 29 -2.14 -5.11 0.68
CA ARG A 29 -2.46 -4.79 2.08
C ARG A 29 -2.78 -3.31 2.31
N ILE A 30 -2.12 -2.41 1.58
CA ILE A 30 -2.40 -0.97 1.62
C ILE A 30 -3.77 -0.67 1.01
N CYS A 31 -4.15 -1.36 -0.08
CA CYS A 31 -5.47 -1.21 -0.70
C CYS A 31 -6.62 -1.55 0.27
N GLU A 32 -6.44 -2.56 1.11
CA GLU A 32 -7.45 -2.97 2.12
C GLU A 32 -7.65 -1.94 3.25
N ILE A 33 -6.76 -0.95 3.38
CA ILE A 33 -6.83 0.06 4.43
C ILE A 33 -7.46 1.32 3.86
N ALA A 34 -8.67 1.64 4.33
CA ALA A 34 -9.28 2.93 4.06
C ALA A 34 -8.37 4.05 4.56
N ARG A 35 -8.01 4.96 3.66
CA ARG A 35 -7.04 6.05 3.91
C ARG A 35 -7.46 7.35 3.19
N PRO A 36 -8.71 7.84 3.40
CA PRO A 36 -9.12 9.12 2.83
C PRO A 36 -8.23 10.24 3.36
N SER A 37 -8.09 11.34 2.62
CA SER A 37 -7.37 12.53 3.09
C SER A 37 -7.95 13.03 4.42
N GLY A 38 -7.09 13.15 5.45
CA GLY A 38 -7.46 13.45 6.85
C GLY A 38 -7.82 12.22 7.70
N GLY A 39 -7.90 11.02 7.11
CA GLY A 39 -8.26 9.75 7.74
C GLY A 39 -7.13 8.71 7.78
N GLU A 40 -5.88 9.14 7.82
CA GLU A 40 -4.69 8.28 7.61
C GLU A 40 -4.28 7.47 8.84
N ALA A 41 -5.05 7.51 9.94
CA ALA A 41 -4.69 6.82 11.18
C ALA A 41 -4.49 5.30 10.99
N GLY A 42 -5.34 4.66 10.17
CA GLY A 42 -5.24 3.23 9.89
C GLY A 42 -3.93 2.85 9.20
N ILE A 43 -3.57 3.57 8.13
CA ILE A 43 -2.35 3.30 7.37
C ILE A 43 -1.09 3.65 8.18
N ARG A 44 -1.13 4.73 8.99
CA ARG A 44 -0.04 5.05 9.92
C ARG A 44 0.21 3.93 10.93
N ASN A 45 -0.85 3.36 11.50
CA ASN A 45 -0.74 2.23 12.43
C ASN A 45 -0.18 0.98 11.75
N HIS A 46 -0.57 0.72 10.50
CA HIS A 46 -0.04 -0.40 9.73
C HIS A 46 1.48 -0.28 9.51
N ILE A 47 1.95 0.89 9.04
CA ILE A 47 3.38 1.16 8.83
C ILE A 47 4.15 1.10 10.16
N THR A 48 3.58 1.66 11.23
CA THR A 48 4.18 1.62 12.57
C THR A 48 4.39 0.18 13.04
N ARG A 49 3.42 -0.70 12.83
CA ARG A 49 3.55 -2.12 13.16
C ARG A 49 4.66 -2.80 12.35
N ILE A 50 4.78 -2.50 11.06
CA ILE A 50 5.86 -3.06 10.22
C ILE A 50 7.22 -2.63 10.75
N ALA A 51 7.40 -1.33 11.03
CA ALA A 51 8.66 -0.82 11.58
C ALA A 51 9.00 -1.47 12.93
N GLN A 52 8.03 -1.62 13.83
CA GLN A 52 8.20 -2.29 15.13
C GLN A 52 8.57 -3.77 14.98
N GLN A 53 7.93 -4.50 14.07
CA GLN A 53 8.23 -5.91 13.79
C GLN A 53 9.69 -6.10 13.32
N HIS A 54 10.20 -5.15 12.55
CA HIS A 54 11.59 -5.14 12.10
C HIS A 54 12.56 -4.42 13.06
N GLN A 55 12.06 -3.90 14.18
CA GLN A 55 12.82 -3.09 15.14
C GLN A 55 13.50 -1.86 14.49
N TRP A 56 12.86 -1.29 13.48
CA TRP A 56 13.33 -0.09 12.80
C TRP A 56 12.92 1.17 13.58
N PRO A 57 13.82 2.16 13.75
CA PRO A 57 13.46 3.44 14.32
C PRO A 57 12.36 4.09 13.48
N ILE A 58 11.29 4.51 14.16
CA ILE A 58 10.16 5.22 13.56
C ILE A 58 9.87 6.49 14.35
N PHE A 59 9.58 7.56 13.63
CA PHE A 59 9.23 8.85 14.17
C PHE A 59 7.91 9.32 13.55
N SER A 60 7.10 10.01 14.34
CA SER A 60 5.92 10.73 13.87
C SER A 60 6.04 12.18 14.33
N ASP A 61 5.69 13.13 13.46
CA ASP A 61 5.47 14.51 13.89
C ASP A 61 4.02 14.69 14.42
N THR A 62 3.71 15.93 14.83
CA THR A 62 2.39 16.31 15.37
C THR A 62 1.28 16.32 14.32
N ILE A 63 1.61 16.39 13.03
CA ILE A 63 0.67 16.43 11.92
C ILE A 63 0.35 15.00 11.43
N GLY A 64 1.27 14.06 11.67
CA GLY A 64 1.12 12.64 11.35
C GLY A 64 2.06 12.14 10.26
N ASN A 65 3.05 12.92 9.83
CA ASN A 65 4.06 12.42 8.90
C ASN A 65 4.89 11.33 9.58
N LEU A 66 5.13 10.22 8.88
CA LEU A 66 5.96 9.12 9.37
C LEU A 66 7.33 9.14 8.71
N LEU A 67 8.36 8.99 9.53
CA LEU A 67 9.73 8.71 9.09
C LEU A 67 10.17 7.36 9.66
N VAL A 68 10.40 6.39 8.78
CA VAL A 68 10.98 5.08 9.13
C VAL A 68 12.43 5.05 8.68
N ARG A 69 13.36 4.79 9.60
CA ARG A 69 14.77 4.56 9.27
C ARG A 69 15.02 3.08 9.09
N VAL A 70 15.25 2.67 7.85
CA VAL A 70 15.65 1.31 7.52
C VAL A 70 17.17 1.25 7.46
N PRO A 71 17.85 0.44 8.30
CA PRO A 71 19.31 0.35 8.29
C PRO A 71 19.79 -0.32 6.99
N GLY A 72 20.90 0.19 6.46
CA GLY A 72 21.62 -0.46 5.36
C GLY A 72 22.02 -1.90 5.74
N ARG A 73 22.01 -2.80 4.76
CA ARG A 73 22.36 -4.22 4.95
C ARG A 73 23.57 -4.61 4.10
N GLY A 74 24.29 -5.64 4.55
CA GLY A 74 25.45 -6.18 3.83
C GLY A 74 26.52 -5.11 3.56
N ALA A 75 26.90 -4.96 2.29
CA ALA A 75 27.88 -3.98 1.84
C ALA A 75 27.42 -2.51 1.98
N HIS A 76 26.13 -2.27 2.23
CA HIS A 76 25.55 -0.92 2.28
C HIS A 76 25.34 -0.38 3.69
N ARG A 77 25.91 -0.99 4.73
CA ARG A 77 25.76 -0.52 6.14
C ARG A 77 26.22 0.92 6.34
N GLU A 78 27.30 1.30 5.67
CA GLU A 78 27.92 2.64 5.74
C GLU A 78 27.66 3.48 4.48
N ALA A 79 26.76 3.03 3.61
CA ALA A 79 26.41 3.80 2.42
C ALA A 79 25.70 5.10 2.83
N PRO A 80 25.86 6.20 2.06
CA PRO A 80 25.09 7.42 2.28
C PRO A 80 23.58 7.13 2.28
N PRO A 81 22.81 7.71 3.21
CA PRO A 81 21.37 7.46 3.28
C PRO A 81 20.66 8.07 2.07
N ILE A 82 19.63 7.38 1.60
CA ILE A 82 18.66 7.92 0.64
C ILE A 82 17.32 8.15 1.32
N LEU A 83 16.53 9.08 0.79
CA LEU A 83 15.16 9.34 1.25
C LEU A 83 14.18 8.96 0.14
N LEU A 84 13.24 8.08 0.44
CA LEU A 84 12.09 7.77 -0.41
C LEU A 84 10.86 8.42 0.22
N GLN A 85 10.13 9.23 -0.55
CA GLN A 85 8.97 9.95 -0.06
C GLN A 85 7.73 9.55 -0.87
N ALA A 86 6.62 9.34 -0.15
CA ALA A 86 5.28 9.14 -0.67
C ALA A 86 4.28 9.75 0.32
N HIS A 87 3.05 9.99 -0.13
CA HIS A 87 1.95 10.39 0.74
C HIS A 87 1.10 9.15 1.11
N LEU A 88 0.38 9.22 2.23
CA LEU A 88 -0.32 8.07 2.80
C LEU A 88 -1.77 7.96 2.32
N ASP A 89 -2.40 9.07 1.99
CA ASP A 89 -3.81 9.17 1.68
C ASP A 89 -4.13 8.85 0.21
N MET A 90 -5.41 8.63 -0.06
CA MET A 90 -5.95 8.58 -1.42
C MET A 90 -7.23 9.35 -1.50
N VAL A 91 -7.52 9.80 -2.72
CA VAL A 91 -8.85 10.28 -3.09
C VAL A 91 -9.81 9.09 -3.08
N CYS A 92 -10.89 9.21 -2.33
CA CYS A 92 -11.93 8.19 -2.20
C CYS A 92 -13.17 8.57 -3.01
N GLU A 93 -13.02 8.62 -4.33
CA GLU A 93 -14.16 8.81 -5.24
C GLU A 93 -14.88 7.50 -5.53
N ARG A 94 -16.20 7.56 -5.66
CA ARG A 94 -17.02 6.42 -6.04
C ARG A 94 -18.20 6.83 -6.90
N THR A 95 -18.61 5.93 -7.79
CA THR A 95 -19.86 6.10 -8.54
C THR A 95 -21.06 5.87 -7.61
N PRO A 96 -22.24 6.44 -7.91
CA PRO A 96 -23.43 6.25 -7.08
C PRO A 96 -23.82 4.76 -6.89
N GLU A 97 -23.58 3.94 -7.92
CA GLU A 97 -23.89 2.52 -7.95
C GLU A 97 -22.76 1.63 -7.39
N ALA A 98 -21.67 2.24 -6.90
CA ALA A 98 -20.52 1.50 -6.41
C ALA A 98 -20.92 0.58 -5.24
N PRO A 99 -20.47 -0.70 -5.25
CA PRO A 99 -20.87 -1.67 -4.24
C PRO A 99 -20.18 -1.47 -2.88
N THR A 100 -19.11 -0.67 -2.84
CA THR A 100 -18.28 -0.42 -1.66
C THR A 100 -17.88 1.06 -1.59
N ASP A 101 -17.56 1.53 -0.39
CA ASP A 101 -17.10 2.91 -0.16
C ASP A 101 -15.59 2.90 0.16
N PRO A 102 -14.72 3.41 -0.73
CA PRO A 102 -13.27 3.42 -0.49
C PRO A 102 -12.84 4.15 0.78
N ALA A 103 -13.61 5.16 1.22
CA ALA A 103 -13.32 5.91 2.44
C ALA A 103 -13.57 5.10 3.71
N ARG A 104 -14.29 3.98 3.61
CA ARG A 104 -14.66 3.10 4.73
C ARG A 104 -14.05 1.70 4.61
N ASP A 105 -14.08 1.15 3.41
CA ASP A 105 -13.80 -0.26 3.14
C ASP A 105 -12.42 -0.48 2.48
N GLY A 106 -11.76 0.59 2.02
CA GLY A 106 -10.61 0.50 1.13
C GLY A 106 -11.02 0.10 -0.29
N VAL A 107 -10.04 -0.36 -1.09
CA VAL A 107 -10.25 -0.77 -2.48
C VAL A 107 -9.82 -2.21 -2.71
N LYS A 108 -10.47 -2.88 -3.66
CA LYS A 108 -10.16 -4.26 -4.04
C LYS A 108 -9.46 -4.25 -5.41
N PRO A 109 -8.14 -4.46 -5.47
CA PRO A 109 -7.43 -4.47 -6.74
C PRO A 109 -7.82 -5.70 -7.57
N LEU A 110 -8.11 -5.46 -8.84
CA LEU A 110 -8.46 -6.45 -9.85
C LEU A 110 -7.52 -6.33 -11.05
N VAL A 111 -7.22 -7.44 -11.71
CA VAL A 111 -6.49 -7.45 -12.98
C VAL A 111 -7.48 -7.43 -14.14
N MET A 112 -7.25 -6.51 -15.09
CA MET A 112 -7.99 -6.40 -16.34
C MET A 112 -7.00 -6.24 -17.51
N GLY A 113 -6.67 -7.36 -18.16
CA GLY A 113 -5.57 -7.38 -19.13
C GLY A 113 -4.24 -7.09 -18.42
N ASP A 114 -3.53 -6.07 -18.89
CA ASP A 114 -2.23 -5.64 -18.33
C ASP A 114 -2.36 -4.61 -17.19
N TRP A 115 -3.60 -4.28 -16.79
CA TRP A 115 -3.87 -3.22 -15.83
C TRP A 115 -4.36 -3.77 -14.49
N ILE A 116 -3.95 -3.09 -13.41
CA ILE A 116 -4.56 -3.24 -12.09
C ILE A 116 -5.56 -2.10 -11.91
N VAL A 117 -6.81 -2.42 -11.64
CA VAL A 117 -7.93 -1.49 -11.52
C VAL A 117 -8.77 -1.80 -10.27
N THR A 118 -9.69 -0.92 -9.91
CA THR A 118 -10.76 -1.22 -8.94
C THR A 118 -12.11 -0.88 -9.59
N GLU A 119 -13.21 -1.47 -9.11
CA GLU A 119 -14.55 -1.19 -9.65
C GLU A 119 -15.24 -0.06 -8.88
N GLY A 120 -16.10 0.68 -9.59
CA GLY A 120 -17.00 1.66 -8.96
C GLY A 120 -16.29 2.89 -8.38
N THR A 121 -15.03 3.13 -8.74
CA THR A 121 -14.32 4.38 -8.45
C THR A 121 -13.98 5.08 -9.77
N THR A 122 -13.95 6.41 -9.75
CA THR A 122 -13.49 7.25 -10.87
C THR A 122 -12.07 7.72 -10.65
#